data_AF-A0A5B0SR08-F1
#
_entry.id   AF-A0A5B0SR08-F1
#
_cell.length_a   1.000
_cell.length_b   1.000
_cell.length_c   1.000
_cell.angle_alpha   90.00
_cell.angle_beta   90.00
_cell.angle_gamma   90.00
#
_symmetry.space_group_name_H-M   'P 1'
#
loop_
_entity.id
_entity.type
_entity.pdbx_description
1 polymer ?
#
loop_
_entity_poly.entity_id
_entity_poly.type
_entity_poly.pdbx_seq_one_letter_code
_entity_poly.pdbx_strand_id
1 'polypeptide(L)'
;MTYLQLVSENSSLLFPVAGTAIVVIFFIVVISSVTVGFIDRRLSKSKNATLPANQSACERSILFTYPTTFAGAEHGESIWRSLNTDLYQYILSELQKSLQREGFKLTSFKDERIHLPRNIHKAIAKQLIVLKEQYLAPLKSQFECEKIAQNSIENGSAEIFLERILAINSELGWYIAHSDGPRDWLYQNLPYRQMKITVRATKEMLTRDVVRCFRDIAYQIKESSFTDKTMDTTETVEVGITCEVQRWSTSSPPGFFPGVAGRTVPHNIEEQHFNMVIPDSCKQYVLLLQGINSTSPEAMAALIDNAAERIAEGESTGADYDDDYGYAFKVFHPGQCS
;
A
#
# COMPACT_ATOMS: atom_id res chain seq x y z
N MET A 1 -44.18 -15.71 34.89
CA MET A 1 -45.13 -15.77 33.76
C MET A 1 -44.60 -14.82 32.70
N THR A 2 -43.96 -15.37 31.69
CA THR A 2 -43.10 -14.65 30.73
C THR A 2 -43.96 -13.99 29.65
N TYR A 3 -43.55 -12.81 29.15
CA TYR A 3 -44.28 -11.95 28.19
C TYR A 3 -44.86 -12.70 26.96
N LEU A 4 -44.24 -13.81 26.57
CA LEU A 4 -44.66 -14.71 25.50
C LEU A 4 -45.97 -15.47 25.80
N GLN A 5 -46.30 -15.73 27.08
CA GLN A 5 -47.58 -16.34 27.46
C GLN A 5 -48.76 -15.34 27.38
N LEU A 6 -48.51 -14.04 27.58
CA LEU A 6 -49.56 -13.02 27.53
C LEU A 6 -50.02 -12.73 26.08
N VAL A 7 -49.12 -12.90 25.10
CA VAL A 7 -49.40 -12.67 23.66
C VAL A 7 -50.17 -13.85 23.05
N SER A 8 -50.05 -15.05 23.64
CA SER A 8 -50.76 -16.26 23.20
C SER A 8 -52.26 -16.24 23.52
N GLU A 9 -52.69 -15.53 24.57
CA GLU A 9 -54.10 -15.52 25.02
C GLU A 9 -54.93 -14.37 24.45
N ASN A 10 -54.31 -13.34 23.86
CA ASN A 10 -55.02 -12.17 23.31
C ASN A 10 -54.62 -11.90 21.85
N SER A 11 -55.11 -12.75 20.94
CA SER A 11 -54.91 -12.61 19.49
C SER A 11 -55.52 -11.32 18.89
N SER A 12 -56.37 -10.62 19.64
CA SER A 12 -56.95 -9.32 19.28
C SER A 12 -55.98 -8.13 19.45
N LEU A 13 -54.83 -8.31 20.12
CA LEU A 13 -53.81 -7.26 20.33
C LEU A 13 -52.63 -7.32 19.33
N LEU A 14 -52.55 -8.35 18.47
CA LEU A 14 -51.48 -8.48 17.47
C LEU A 14 -51.55 -7.44 16.35
N PHE A 15 -52.76 -7.05 15.94
CA PHE A 15 -52.97 -6.09 14.87
C PHE A 15 -52.48 -4.66 15.18
N PRO A 16 -52.78 -4.05 16.36
CA PRO A 16 -52.27 -2.71 16.65
C PRO A 16 -50.75 -2.67 16.86
N VAL A 17 -50.14 -3.73 17.39
CA VAL A 17 -48.68 -3.80 17.63
C VAL A 17 -47.90 -3.98 16.32
N ALA A 18 -48.41 -4.78 15.38
CA ALA A 18 -47.81 -4.88 14.06
C ALA A 18 -47.96 -3.56 13.27
N GLY A 19 -49.12 -2.90 13.40
CA GLY A 19 -49.36 -1.60 12.78
C GLY A 19 -48.39 -0.51 13.27
N THR A 20 -48.15 -0.42 14.59
CA THR A 20 -47.20 0.56 15.14
C THR A 20 -45.76 0.27 14.74
N ALA A 21 -45.35 -1.01 14.69
CA ALA A 21 -44.01 -1.39 14.24
C ALA A 21 -43.76 -0.99 12.77
N ILE A 22 -44.74 -1.19 11.88
CA ILE A 22 -44.64 -0.80 10.47
C ILE A 22 -44.52 0.72 10.32
N VAL A 23 -45.31 1.48 11.09
CA VAL A 23 -45.25 2.96 11.08
C VAL A 23 -43.89 3.45 11.56
N VAL A 24 -43.33 2.86 12.62
CA VAL A 24 -42.00 3.23 13.13
C VAL A 24 -40.90 2.92 12.10
N ILE A 25 -40.93 1.76 11.45
CA ILE A 25 -39.98 1.40 10.39
C ILE A 25 -40.09 2.38 9.22
N PHE A 26 -41.30 2.76 8.82
CA PHE A 26 -41.51 3.73 7.76
C PHE A 26 -40.92 5.11 8.12
N PHE A 27 -41.14 5.59 9.35
CA PHE A 27 -40.54 6.84 9.82
C PHE A 27 -39.00 6.79 9.85
N ILE A 28 -38.40 5.67 10.28
CA ILE A 28 -36.95 5.49 10.26
C ILE A 28 -36.42 5.59 8.82
N VAL A 29 -37.05 4.90 7.87
CA VAL A 29 -36.65 4.91 6.45
C VAL A 29 -36.77 6.31 5.84
N VAL A 30 -37.84 7.03 6.14
CA VAL A 30 -38.04 8.41 5.66
C VAL A 30 -36.99 9.36 6.26
N ILE A 31 -36.72 9.27 7.56
CA ILE A 31 -35.69 10.10 8.21
C ILE A 31 -34.31 9.79 7.64
N SER A 32 -33.96 8.52 7.45
CA SER A 32 -32.70 8.10 6.81
C SER A 32 -32.58 8.60 5.37
N SER A 33 -33.68 8.62 4.61
CA SER A 33 -33.67 9.13 3.23
C SER A 33 -33.47 10.65 3.17
N VAL A 34 -34.08 11.38 4.12
CA VAL A 34 -33.92 12.84 4.23
C VAL A 34 -32.50 13.20 4.69
N THR A 35 -31.89 12.47 5.61
CA THR A 35 -30.51 12.73 6.05
C THR A 35 -29.49 12.46 4.94
N VAL A 36 -29.66 11.38 4.18
CA VAL A 36 -28.82 11.09 2.99
C VAL A 36 -28.94 12.19 1.94
N GLY A 37 -30.17 12.63 1.62
CA GLY A 37 -30.38 13.73 0.66
C GLY A 37 -29.80 15.08 1.12
N PHE A 38 -29.77 15.34 2.43
CA PHE A 38 -29.18 16.57 2.98
C PHE A 38 -27.64 16.56 2.90
N ILE A 39 -27.02 15.39 3.10
CA ILE A 39 -25.57 15.19 2.95
C ILE A 39 -25.17 15.37 1.49
N ASP A 40 -25.92 14.77 0.57
CA ASP A 40 -25.64 14.84 -0.87
C ASP A 40 -25.80 16.27 -1.42
N ARG A 41 -26.80 17.01 -0.92
CA ARG A 41 -27.00 18.44 -1.24
C ARG A 41 -25.88 19.33 -0.69
N ARG A 42 -25.28 19.00 0.47
CA ARG A 42 -24.11 19.72 0.99
C ARG A 42 -22.86 19.43 0.17
N LEU A 43 -22.64 18.18 -0.24
CA LEU A 43 -21.53 17.78 -1.11
C LEU A 43 -21.64 18.44 -2.49
N SER A 44 -22.84 18.51 -3.06
CA SER A 44 -23.10 19.21 -4.33
C SER A 44 -22.87 20.73 -4.23
N LYS A 45 -23.26 21.37 -3.11
CA LYS A 45 -22.95 22.79 -2.85
C LYS A 45 -21.45 23.05 -2.68
N SER A 46 -20.70 22.10 -2.11
CA SER A 46 -19.25 22.20 -2.00
C SER A 46 -18.54 22.05 -3.35
N LYS A 47 -19.11 21.26 -4.26
CA LYS A 47 -18.52 20.99 -5.59
C LYS A 47 -18.76 22.12 -6.61
N ASN A 48 -19.77 22.96 -6.39
CA ASN A 48 -20.14 24.06 -7.30
C ASN A 48 -19.64 25.45 -6.86
N ALA A 49 -18.85 25.54 -5.78
CA ALA A 49 -18.33 26.79 -5.26
C ALA A 49 -16.83 26.96 -5.56
N THR A 50 -16.41 26.95 -6.84
CA THR A 50 -15.16 27.61 -7.22
C THR A 50 -15.18 28.05 -8.69
N LEU A 51 -15.34 29.37 -8.89
CA LEU A 51 -14.60 30.26 -9.81
C LEU A 51 -15.51 31.37 -10.38
N PRO A 52 -15.13 32.64 -10.21
CA PRO A 52 -15.16 33.60 -11.29
C PRO A 52 -13.76 33.72 -11.91
N ALA A 53 -13.75 33.76 -13.24
CA ALA A 53 -12.59 34.09 -14.04
C ALA A 53 -12.25 35.59 -13.92
N ASN A 54 -10.98 35.94 -13.68
CA ASN A 54 -10.26 36.90 -14.54
C ASN A 54 -8.75 37.01 -14.24
N GLN A 55 -7.98 36.71 -15.29
CA GLN A 55 -6.82 37.42 -15.85
C GLN A 55 -5.73 38.05 -14.96
N SER A 56 -4.51 37.58 -15.25
CA SER A 56 -3.23 38.30 -15.38
C SER A 56 -2.77 39.22 -14.25
N ALA A 57 -1.79 38.73 -13.49
CA ALA A 57 -0.60 39.49 -13.18
C ALA A 57 0.56 38.52 -12.89
N CYS A 58 1.63 38.67 -13.67
CA CYS A 58 2.93 38.11 -13.37
C CYS A 58 3.42 38.74 -12.06
N GLU A 59 3.37 38.00 -10.96
CA GLU A 59 4.14 38.32 -9.77
C GLU A 59 4.53 37.04 -9.05
N ARG A 60 5.84 36.92 -8.80
CA ARG A 60 6.48 35.83 -8.07
C ARG A 60 5.88 35.75 -6.67
N SER A 61 4.86 34.93 -6.48
CA SER A 61 4.41 34.57 -5.14
C SER A 61 5.25 33.39 -4.67
N ILE A 62 6.21 33.68 -3.79
CA ILE A 62 6.79 32.69 -2.90
C ILE A 62 5.59 32.06 -2.19
N LEU A 63 5.29 30.81 -2.51
CA LEU A 63 4.14 30.09 -1.99
C LEU A 63 4.39 29.84 -0.49
N PHE A 64 4.12 30.85 0.34
CA PHE A 64 3.93 30.68 1.77
C PHE A 64 2.67 29.83 1.92
N THR A 65 2.88 28.51 1.99
CA THR A 65 1.86 27.60 2.47
C THR A 65 1.62 28.00 3.92
N TYR A 66 0.52 28.72 4.17
CA TYR A 66 0.10 29.00 5.52
C TYR A 66 -0.05 27.65 6.23
N PRO A 67 0.49 27.50 7.45
CA PRO A 67 0.27 26.27 8.21
C PRO A 67 -1.23 26.04 8.33
N THR A 68 -1.64 24.77 8.19
CA THR A 68 -3.04 24.36 8.40
C THR A 68 -3.58 25.02 9.67
N THR A 69 -4.80 25.55 9.63
CA THR A 69 -5.38 26.25 10.77
C THR A 69 -5.31 25.37 12.01
N PHE A 70 -4.69 25.87 13.09
CA PHE A 70 -4.61 25.13 14.36
C PHE A 70 -6.03 24.80 14.85
N ALA A 71 -6.22 23.55 15.28
CA ALA A 71 -7.52 22.94 15.59
C ALA A 71 -8.53 22.86 14.42
N GLY A 72 -8.11 23.12 13.18
CA GLY A 72 -8.88 22.84 11.98
C GLY A 72 -8.93 21.34 11.65
N ALA A 73 -9.85 20.95 10.75
CA ALA A 73 -10.03 19.54 10.37
C ALA A 73 -8.75 18.91 9.80
N GLU A 74 -8.04 19.63 8.92
CA GLU A 74 -6.78 19.18 8.33
C GLU A 74 -5.67 19.01 9.37
N HIS A 75 -5.58 19.94 10.33
CA HIS A 75 -4.65 19.85 11.45
C HIS A 75 -4.96 18.63 12.33
N GLY A 76 -6.25 18.39 12.61
CA GLY A 76 -6.71 17.21 13.37
C GLY A 76 -6.38 15.90 12.66
N GLU A 77 -6.64 15.81 11.35
CA GLU A 77 -6.32 14.63 10.53
C GLU A 77 -4.80 14.37 10.50
N SER A 78 -3.99 15.41 10.32
CA SER A 78 -2.53 15.31 10.28
C SER A 78 -1.95 14.80 11.61
N ILE A 79 -2.42 15.35 12.74
CA ILE A 79 -2.04 14.86 14.08
C ILE A 79 -2.50 13.41 14.27
N TRP A 80 -3.74 13.08 13.91
CA TRP A 80 -4.27 11.74 14.07
C TRP A 80 -3.45 10.72 13.27
N ARG A 81 -3.18 11.01 11.99
CA ARG A 81 -2.34 10.15 11.13
C ARG A 81 -0.96 9.95 11.74
N SER A 82 -0.31 11.04 12.17
CA SER A 82 1.04 10.98 12.73
C SER A 82 1.08 10.14 14.02
N LEU A 83 0.14 10.34 14.95
CA LEU A 83 0.11 9.62 16.22
C LEU A 83 -0.26 8.14 16.08
N ASN A 84 -1.10 7.80 15.11
CA ASN A 84 -1.58 6.42 14.94
C ASN A 84 -0.65 5.59 14.04
N THR A 85 0.17 6.22 13.19
CA THR A 85 1.07 5.50 12.27
C THR A 85 1.98 4.55 13.04
N ASP A 86 2.69 5.04 14.06
CA ASP A 86 3.67 4.23 14.81
C ASP A 86 2.99 3.07 15.56
N LEU A 87 1.83 3.33 16.18
CA LEU A 87 1.04 2.30 16.86
C LEU A 87 0.60 1.21 15.89
N TYR A 88 0.04 1.57 14.73
CA TYR A 88 -0.46 0.55 13.80
C TYR A 88 0.67 -0.17 13.06
N GLN A 89 1.80 0.47 12.79
CA GLN A 89 3.00 -0.23 12.32
C GLN A 89 3.47 -1.28 13.34
N TYR A 90 3.51 -0.93 14.62
CA TYR A 90 3.82 -1.88 15.70
C TYR A 90 2.81 -3.04 15.76
N ILE A 91 1.50 -2.74 15.75
CA ILE A 91 0.44 -3.76 15.80
C ILE A 91 0.50 -4.69 14.58
N LEU A 92 0.73 -4.17 13.37
CA LEU A 92 0.86 -4.98 12.16
C LEU A 92 2.10 -5.88 12.21
N SER A 93 3.23 -5.39 12.73
CA SER A 93 4.43 -6.20 12.94
C SER A 93 4.19 -7.35 13.94
N GLU A 94 3.51 -7.06 15.05
CA GLU A 94 3.19 -8.09 16.04
C GLU A 94 2.13 -9.07 15.54
N LEU A 95 1.17 -8.62 14.72
CA LEU A 95 0.24 -9.50 14.02
C LEU A 95 1.00 -10.46 13.10
N GLN A 96 1.94 -9.97 12.30
CA GLN A 96 2.77 -10.82 11.44
C GLN A 96 3.52 -11.89 12.24
N LYS A 97 4.16 -11.51 13.36
CA LYS A 97 4.84 -12.46 14.25
C LYS A 97 3.89 -13.49 14.86
N SER A 98 2.70 -13.05 15.27
CA SER A 98 1.68 -13.91 15.87
C SER A 98 1.14 -14.92 14.86
N LEU A 99 0.88 -14.49 13.62
CA LEU A 99 0.52 -15.37 12.52
C LEU A 99 1.61 -16.41 12.25
N GLN A 100 2.88 -16.00 12.18
CA GLN A 100 4.00 -16.91 11.94
C GLN A 100 4.13 -17.99 13.02
N ARG A 101 3.97 -17.62 14.30
CA ARG A 101 4.01 -18.59 15.42
C ARG A 101 2.91 -19.64 15.32
N GLU A 102 1.77 -19.27 14.76
CA GLU A 102 0.59 -20.11 14.58
C GLU A 102 0.59 -20.86 13.21
N GLY A 103 1.68 -20.75 12.43
CA GLY A 103 1.81 -21.41 11.14
C GLY A 103 1.06 -20.72 10.01
N PHE A 104 0.96 -19.38 10.06
CA PHE A 104 0.33 -18.55 9.04
C PHE A 104 1.27 -17.46 8.53
N LYS A 105 1.00 -16.96 7.31
CA LYS A 105 1.72 -15.84 6.71
C LYS A 105 0.76 -14.86 6.05
N LEU A 106 1.25 -13.66 5.77
CA LEU A 106 0.58 -12.71 4.89
C LEU A 106 1.02 -12.95 3.45
N THR A 107 0.08 -12.85 2.51
CA THR A 107 0.28 -13.06 1.07
C THR A 107 -0.47 -12.00 0.27
N SER A 108 0.07 -11.63 -0.88
CA SER A 108 -0.61 -10.81 -1.89
C SER A 108 -1.55 -11.64 -2.79
N PHE A 109 -1.43 -12.98 -2.75
CA PHE A 109 -2.19 -13.89 -3.60
C PHE A 109 -3.58 -14.18 -3.00
N LYS A 110 -4.63 -13.67 -3.66
CA LYS A 110 -6.02 -13.83 -3.21
C LYS A 110 -6.50 -15.27 -3.19
N ASP A 111 -5.99 -16.11 -4.10
CA ASP A 111 -6.41 -17.51 -4.22
C ASP A 111 -5.92 -18.39 -3.06
N GLU A 112 -4.88 -17.95 -2.35
CA GLU A 112 -4.34 -18.62 -1.16
C GLU A 112 -5.00 -18.14 0.15
N ARG A 113 -6.02 -17.29 0.05
CA ARG A 113 -6.69 -16.72 1.21
C ARG A 113 -7.36 -17.81 2.04
N ILE A 114 -7.05 -17.81 3.33
CA ILE A 114 -7.72 -18.64 4.32
C ILE A 114 -8.33 -17.79 5.44
N HIS A 115 -9.27 -18.40 6.15
CA HIS A 115 -9.79 -17.86 7.40
C HIS A 115 -9.08 -18.50 8.58
N LEU A 116 -8.72 -17.70 9.58
CA LEU A 116 -8.10 -18.21 10.80
C LEU A 116 -9.07 -19.13 11.56
N PRO A 117 -8.59 -20.28 12.07
CA PRO A 117 -9.35 -21.09 13.01
C PRO A 117 -9.77 -20.26 14.23
N ARG A 118 -10.99 -20.49 14.74
CA ARG A 118 -11.60 -19.64 15.78
C ARG A 118 -10.76 -19.53 17.07
N ASN A 119 -10.12 -20.61 17.49
CA ASN A 119 -9.23 -20.63 18.65
C ASN A 119 -8.00 -19.73 18.43
N ILE A 120 -7.41 -19.79 17.24
CA ILE A 120 -6.25 -18.99 16.86
C ILE A 120 -6.64 -17.52 16.71
N HIS A 121 -7.78 -17.25 16.06
CA HIS A 121 -8.35 -15.92 15.95
C HIS A 121 -8.50 -15.26 17.34
N LYS A 122 -9.09 -15.96 18.31
CA LYS A 122 -9.24 -15.47 19.68
C LYS A 122 -7.92 -15.25 20.40
N ALA A 123 -6.96 -16.16 20.23
CA ALA A 123 -5.64 -16.05 20.85
C ALA A 123 -4.90 -14.80 20.33
N ILE A 124 -4.86 -14.62 19.00
CA ILE A 124 -4.23 -13.46 18.36
C ILE A 124 -4.96 -12.17 18.77
N ALA A 125 -6.30 -12.15 18.72
CA ALA A 125 -7.09 -10.99 19.13
C ALA A 125 -6.77 -10.55 20.56
N LYS A 126 -6.72 -11.50 21.51
CA LYS A 126 -6.37 -11.23 22.90
C LYS A 126 -4.95 -10.65 23.00
N GLN A 127 -3.99 -11.27 22.33
CA GLN A 127 -2.59 -10.85 22.36
C GLN A 127 -2.42 -9.43 21.81
N LEU A 128 -3.10 -9.08 20.72
CA LEU A 128 -3.03 -7.73 20.16
C LEU A 128 -3.59 -6.67 21.10
N ILE A 129 -4.63 -6.96 21.88
CA ILE A 129 -5.12 -6.03 22.90
C ILE A 129 -4.09 -5.83 24.01
N VAL A 130 -3.45 -6.90 24.49
CA VAL A 130 -2.36 -6.77 25.49
C VAL A 130 -1.26 -5.85 24.96
N LEU A 131 -0.79 -6.10 23.74
CA LEU A 131 0.29 -5.32 23.12
C LEU A 131 -0.12 -3.86 22.88
N LYS A 132 -1.36 -3.61 22.44
CA LYS A 132 -1.90 -2.26 22.28
C LYS A 132 -1.94 -1.51 23.61
N GLU A 133 -2.44 -2.14 24.67
CA GLU A 133 -2.51 -1.53 26.00
C GLU A 133 -1.12 -1.23 26.57
N GLN A 134 -0.18 -2.14 26.38
CA GLN A 134 1.21 -1.96 26.83
C GLN A 134 1.93 -0.87 26.03
N TYR A 135 1.67 -0.76 24.72
CA TYR A 135 2.21 0.31 23.89
C TYR A 135 1.69 1.69 24.33
N LEU A 136 0.37 1.80 24.56
CA LEU A 136 -0.27 3.06 24.95
C LEU A 136 0.04 3.46 26.40
N ALA A 137 0.29 2.50 27.27
CA ALA A 137 0.61 2.73 28.68
C ALA A 137 1.76 1.81 29.13
N PRO A 138 3.02 2.16 28.83
CA PRO A 138 4.19 1.30 29.08
C PRO A 138 4.43 0.94 30.55
N LEU A 139 3.91 1.76 31.48
CA LEU A 139 4.02 1.53 32.93
C LEU A 139 2.90 0.63 33.49
N LYS A 140 1.89 0.29 32.67
CA LYS A 140 0.81 -0.60 33.08
C LYS A 140 1.37 -2.01 33.27
N SER A 141 0.96 -2.67 34.36
CA SER A 141 1.45 -4.01 34.65
C SER A 141 0.92 -5.03 33.64
N GLN A 142 1.69 -6.09 33.40
CA GLN A 142 1.29 -7.19 32.51
C GLN A 142 -0.06 -7.79 32.93
N PHE A 143 -0.27 -7.98 34.24
CA PHE A 143 -1.50 -8.50 34.81
C PHE A 143 -2.73 -7.64 34.47
N GLU A 144 -2.59 -6.31 34.55
CA GLU A 144 -3.67 -5.39 34.19
C GLU A 144 -3.98 -5.43 32.69
N CYS A 145 -2.95 -5.46 31.84
CA CYS A 145 -3.13 -5.61 30.39
C CYS A 145 -3.86 -6.91 30.03
N GLU A 146 -3.48 -8.03 30.66
CA GLU A 146 -4.13 -9.33 30.46
C GLU A 146 -5.59 -9.33 30.91
N LYS A 147 -5.90 -8.67 32.04
CA LYS A 147 -7.27 -8.49 32.51
C LYS A 147 -8.11 -7.68 31.53
N ILE A 148 -7.58 -6.58 30.99
CA ILE A 148 -8.25 -5.77 29.97
C ILE A 148 -8.50 -6.60 28.71
N ALA A 149 -7.50 -7.34 28.25
CA ALA A 149 -7.62 -8.19 27.07
C ALA A 149 -8.66 -9.31 27.28
N GLN A 150 -8.70 -9.91 28.46
CA GLN A 150 -9.69 -10.93 28.82
C GLN A 150 -11.12 -10.35 28.79
N ASN A 151 -11.35 -9.20 29.43
CA ASN A 151 -12.64 -8.51 29.36
C ASN A 151 -13.03 -8.16 27.91
N SER A 152 -12.04 -7.79 27.08
CA SER A 152 -12.25 -7.45 25.67
C SER A 152 -12.59 -8.67 24.80
N ILE A 153 -12.13 -9.87 25.18
CA ILE A 153 -12.55 -11.13 24.55
C ILE A 153 -13.97 -11.48 24.98
N GLU A 154 -14.31 -11.33 26.26
CA GLU A 154 -15.64 -11.66 26.79
C GLU A 154 -16.74 -10.78 26.21
N ASN A 155 -16.46 -9.50 25.95
CA ASN A 155 -17.39 -8.59 25.30
C ASN A 155 -17.30 -8.56 23.76
N GLY A 156 -16.42 -9.38 23.17
CA GLY A 156 -16.23 -9.52 21.71
C GLY A 156 -15.46 -8.38 21.02
N SER A 157 -15.10 -7.30 21.74
CA SER A 157 -14.41 -6.15 21.14
C SER A 157 -13.02 -6.47 20.61
N ALA A 158 -12.30 -7.42 21.24
CA ALA A 158 -10.99 -7.87 20.77
C ALA A 158 -11.08 -8.56 19.41
N GLU A 159 -12.09 -9.41 19.21
CA GLU A 159 -12.33 -10.11 17.94
C GLU A 159 -12.73 -9.11 16.85
N ILE A 160 -13.63 -8.17 17.14
CA ILE A 160 -14.01 -7.09 16.21
C ILE A 160 -12.79 -6.24 15.80
N PHE A 161 -11.89 -5.95 16.74
CA PHE A 161 -10.67 -5.21 16.46
C PHE A 161 -9.77 -5.96 15.47
N LEU A 162 -9.54 -7.26 15.68
CA LEU A 162 -8.78 -8.09 14.76
C LEU A 162 -9.47 -8.19 13.39
N GLU A 163 -10.77 -8.47 13.35
CA GLU A 163 -11.55 -8.54 12.11
C GLU A 163 -11.43 -7.25 11.29
N ARG A 164 -11.49 -6.08 11.95
CA ARG A 164 -11.34 -4.80 11.26
C ARG A 164 -9.95 -4.63 10.66
N ILE A 165 -8.89 -5.01 11.38
CA ILE A 165 -7.52 -4.99 10.86
C ILE A 165 -7.41 -5.93 9.65
N LEU A 166 -7.93 -7.14 9.74
CA LEU A 166 -7.87 -8.12 8.64
C LEU A 166 -8.68 -7.67 7.42
N ALA A 167 -9.84 -7.06 7.63
CA ALA A 167 -10.66 -6.51 6.54
C ALA A 167 -9.91 -5.39 5.80
N ILE A 168 -9.33 -4.44 6.53
CA ILE A 168 -8.55 -3.34 5.93
C ILE A 168 -7.34 -3.89 5.16
N ASN A 169 -6.60 -4.86 5.73
CA ASN A 169 -5.50 -5.50 5.02
C ASN A 169 -5.97 -6.20 3.73
N SER A 170 -7.11 -6.90 3.79
CA SER A 170 -7.72 -7.53 2.61
C SER A 170 -8.14 -6.53 1.53
N GLU A 171 -8.59 -5.32 1.90
CA GLU A 171 -8.88 -4.23 0.97
C GLU A 171 -7.60 -3.67 0.35
N LEU A 172 -6.49 -3.66 1.10
CA LEU A 172 -5.16 -3.27 0.65
C LEU A 172 -4.40 -4.39 -0.08
N GLY A 173 -5.06 -5.53 -0.37
CA GLY A 173 -4.47 -6.64 -1.13
C GLY A 173 -3.64 -7.63 -0.32
N TRP A 174 -3.72 -7.61 1.01
CA TRP A 174 -3.02 -8.54 1.90
C TRP A 174 -3.97 -9.55 2.53
N TYR A 175 -3.67 -10.83 2.34
CA TYR A 175 -4.48 -11.97 2.78
C TYR A 175 -3.69 -12.87 3.73
N ILE A 176 -4.39 -13.59 4.60
CA ILE A 176 -3.78 -14.66 5.41
C ILE A 176 -3.74 -15.92 4.56
N ALA A 177 -2.60 -16.61 4.55
CA ALA A 177 -2.42 -17.94 3.96
C ALA A 177 -1.80 -18.88 5.00
N HIS A 178 -1.90 -20.19 4.78
CA HIS A 178 -1.09 -21.14 5.52
C HIS A 178 0.37 -20.80 5.30
N SER A 179 1.13 -20.79 6.38
CA SER A 179 2.56 -21.04 6.28
C SER A 179 2.68 -22.53 6.01
N ASP A 180 2.36 -22.95 4.77
CA ASP A 180 2.90 -24.19 4.25
C ASP A 180 4.39 -24.09 4.60
N GLY A 181 4.88 -25.03 5.43
CA GLY A 181 6.26 -25.03 5.92
C GLY A 181 7.19 -24.69 4.76
N PRO A 182 8.29 -23.95 5.02
CA PRO A 182 8.93 -23.05 4.05
C PRO A 182 8.71 -23.57 2.64
N ARG A 183 7.87 -22.87 1.85
CA ARG A 183 7.83 -23.17 0.41
C ARG A 183 9.25 -22.93 -0.06
N ASP A 184 9.98 -24.04 -0.11
CA ASP A 184 11.43 -24.07 -0.19
C ASP A 184 11.86 -23.28 -1.42
N TRP A 185 11.07 -23.28 -2.50
CA TRP A 185 11.32 -22.48 -3.70
C TRP A 185 11.40 -20.96 -3.44
N LEU A 186 10.51 -20.37 -2.62
CA LEU A 186 10.47 -18.91 -2.39
C LEU A 186 11.66 -18.45 -1.53
N TYR A 187 12.16 -19.30 -0.63
CA TYR A 187 13.36 -19.04 0.16
C TYR A 187 14.65 -19.50 -0.52
N GLN A 188 14.60 -20.52 -1.39
CA GLN A 188 15.70 -20.95 -2.27
C GLN A 188 16.05 -19.86 -3.29
N ASN A 189 15.06 -19.08 -3.69
CA ASN A 189 15.20 -18.00 -4.67
C ASN A 189 15.66 -16.67 -4.03
N LEU A 190 15.74 -16.58 -2.70
CA LEU A 190 16.28 -15.40 -2.00
C LEU A 190 17.83 -15.47 -1.89
N PRO A 191 18.51 -14.31 -1.76
CA PRO A 191 17.95 -12.96 -1.78
C PRO A 191 17.53 -12.51 -3.19
N TYR A 192 16.54 -11.62 -3.26
CA TYR A 192 16.27 -10.89 -4.51
C TYR A 192 17.45 -9.99 -4.83
N ARG A 193 17.90 -10.01 -6.08
CA ARG A 193 18.88 -9.08 -6.64
C ARG A 193 18.13 -7.94 -7.30
N GLN A 194 18.16 -6.76 -6.69
CA GLN A 194 17.37 -5.61 -7.13
C GLN A 194 18.29 -4.49 -7.62
N MET A 195 17.81 -3.79 -8.65
CA MET A 195 18.51 -2.66 -9.23
C MET A 195 17.53 -1.55 -9.59
N LYS A 196 17.96 -0.32 -9.35
CA LYS A 196 17.33 0.90 -9.86
C LYS A 196 18.33 1.66 -10.70
N ILE A 197 17.99 1.89 -11.95
CA ILE A 197 18.74 2.73 -12.87
C ILE A 197 17.95 4.01 -13.10
N THR A 198 18.58 5.15 -12.82
CA THR A 198 18.01 6.46 -13.08
C THR A 198 18.90 7.20 -14.06
N VAL A 199 18.37 7.49 -15.25
CA VAL A 199 19.06 8.31 -16.26
C VAL A 199 18.39 9.67 -16.32
N ARG A 200 19.19 10.74 -16.15
CA ARG A 200 18.77 12.12 -16.35
C ARG A 200 19.44 12.66 -17.60
N ALA A 201 18.65 13.17 -18.52
CA ALA A 201 19.12 13.68 -19.79
C ALA A 201 18.58 15.09 -20.04
N THR A 202 19.41 16.00 -20.54
CA THR A 202 18.93 17.35 -20.90
C THR A 202 17.89 17.27 -22.03
N LYS A 203 17.14 18.36 -22.26
CA LYS A 203 16.03 18.37 -23.24
C LYS A 203 16.49 18.05 -24.65
N GLU A 204 17.72 18.45 -24.98
CA GLU A 204 18.36 18.32 -26.28
C GLU A 204 18.80 16.88 -26.59
N MET A 205 18.96 16.04 -25.56
CA MET A 205 19.37 14.65 -25.74
C MET A 205 18.26 13.81 -26.38
N LEU A 206 18.66 12.99 -27.35
CA LEU A 206 17.77 12.08 -28.05
C LEU A 206 17.55 10.81 -27.22
N THR A 207 16.36 10.22 -27.33
CA THR A 207 16.04 8.93 -26.69
C THR A 207 17.03 7.84 -27.09
N ARG A 208 17.55 7.86 -28.32
CA ARG A 208 18.60 6.93 -28.78
C ARG A 208 19.85 6.96 -27.91
N ASP A 209 20.27 8.13 -27.46
CA ASP A 209 21.51 8.29 -26.69
C ASP A 209 21.30 7.80 -25.24
N VAL A 210 20.09 8.01 -24.69
CA VAL A 210 19.65 7.39 -23.43
C VAL A 210 19.55 5.86 -23.53
N VAL A 211 18.98 5.34 -24.61
CA VAL A 211 18.87 3.89 -24.87
C VAL A 211 20.24 3.26 -24.99
N ARG A 212 21.22 3.95 -25.59
CA ARG A 212 22.62 3.52 -25.62
C ARG A 212 23.19 3.39 -24.21
N CYS A 213 22.93 4.35 -23.33
CA CYS A 213 23.35 4.28 -21.93
C CYS A 213 22.78 3.04 -21.23
N PHE A 214 21.49 2.70 -21.41
CA PHE A 214 20.93 1.47 -20.87
C PHE A 214 21.63 0.21 -21.40
N ARG A 215 21.95 0.15 -22.70
CA ARG A 215 22.68 -0.97 -23.31
C ARG A 215 24.12 -1.09 -22.80
N ASP A 216 24.79 0.03 -22.56
CA ASP A 216 26.13 0.05 -21.98
C ASP A 216 26.11 -0.50 -20.54
N ILE A 217 25.08 -0.16 -19.75
CA ILE A 217 24.87 -0.73 -18.41
C ILE A 217 24.55 -2.23 -18.49
N ALA A 218 23.72 -2.65 -19.44
CA ALA A 218 23.42 -4.06 -19.67
C ALA A 218 24.70 -4.85 -20.00
N TYR A 219 25.59 -4.28 -20.82
CA TYR A 219 26.91 -4.87 -21.11
C TYR A 219 27.78 -4.97 -19.86
N GLN A 220 27.85 -3.91 -19.06
CA GLN A 220 28.61 -3.93 -17.79
C GLN A 220 28.08 -5.01 -16.84
N ILE A 221 26.76 -5.20 -16.75
CA ILE A 221 26.15 -6.23 -15.89
C ILE A 221 26.49 -7.63 -16.37
N LYS A 222 26.54 -7.88 -17.68
CA LYS A 222 26.99 -9.18 -18.22
C LYS A 222 28.42 -9.51 -17.77
N GLU A 223 29.30 -8.52 -17.78
CA GLU A 223 30.73 -8.70 -17.44
C GLU A 223 31.02 -8.68 -15.93
N SER A 224 30.10 -8.20 -15.09
CA SER A 224 30.31 -8.03 -13.65
C SER A 224 29.44 -8.97 -12.82
N SER A 225 30.07 -9.73 -11.92
CA SER A 225 29.34 -10.55 -10.95
C SER A 225 28.52 -9.66 -10.02
N PHE A 226 27.22 -9.94 -9.88
CA PHE A 226 26.35 -9.23 -8.94
C PHE A 226 26.89 -9.43 -7.51
N THR A 227 27.26 -8.34 -6.83
CA THR A 227 27.77 -8.43 -5.45
C THR A 227 26.65 -8.17 -4.47
N ASP A 228 26.65 -8.88 -3.33
CA ASP A 228 25.63 -8.72 -2.27
C ASP A 228 25.70 -7.39 -1.50
N LYS A 229 26.63 -6.51 -1.86
CA LYS A 229 26.77 -5.20 -1.23
C LYS A 229 25.90 -4.18 -1.94
N THR A 230 25.20 -3.37 -1.17
CA THR A 230 24.55 -2.18 -1.70
C THR A 230 25.61 -1.29 -2.34
N MET A 231 25.48 -1.05 -3.65
CA MET A 231 26.36 -0.16 -4.40
C MET A 231 25.51 0.92 -5.03
N ASP A 232 25.92 2.17 -4.81
CA ASP A 232 25.43 3.33 -5.53
C ASP A 232 26.57 3.88 -6.37
N THR A 233 26.31 4.09 -7.65
CA THR A 233 27.31 4.59 -8.60
C THR A 233 26.66 5.65 -9.46
N THR A 234 27.17 6.87 -9.36
CA THR A 234 26.76 7.99 -10.22
C THR A 234 27.89 8.30 -11.19
N GLU A 235 27.60 8.18 -12.48
CA GLU A 235 28.54 8.47 -13.56
C GLU A 235 27.93 9.46 -14.55
N THR A 236 28.72 10.46 -14.94
CA THR A 236 28.39 11.31 -16.08
C THR A 236 28.88 10.59 -17.34
N VAL A 237 27.94 10.03 -18.10
CA VAL A 237 28.24 9.15 -19.25
C VAL A 237 28.58 9.98 -20.49
N GLU A 238 27.88 11.09 -20.70
CA GLU A 238 28.06 12.01 -21.82
C GLU A 238 27.70 13.45 -21.41
N VAL A 239 28.13 14.46 -22.17
CA VAL A 239 27.76 15.86 -21.88
C VAL A 239 26.23 16.00 -22.00
N GLY A 240 25.55 16.11 -20.86
CA GLY A 240 24.10 16.22 -20.78
C GLY A 240 23.36 14.94 -20.40
N ILE A 241 24.06 13.82 -20.12
CA ILE A 241 23.46 12.58 -19.57
C ILE A 241 24.18 12.20 -18.26
N THR A 242 23.40 12.08 -17.19
CA THR A 242 23.86 11.56 -15.89
C THR A 242 23.13 10.26 -15.61
N CYS A 243 23.88 9.22 -15.25
CA CYS A 243 23.33 7.94 -14.86
C CYS A 243 23.65 7.63 -13.41
N GLU A 244 22.65 7.16 -12.68
CA GLU A 244 22.75 6.70 -11.30
C GLU A 244 22.26 5.25 -11.25
N VAL A 245 23.10 4.34 -10.79
CA VAL A 245 22.79 2.92 -10.66
C VAL A 245 22.90 2.51 -9.20
N GLN A 246 21.76 2.13 -8.64
CA GLN A 246 21.65 1.61 -7.28
C GLN A 246 21.38 0.10 -7.35
N ARG A 247 22.17 -0.67 -6.61
CA ARG A 247 22.07 -2.14 -6.51
C ARG A 247 21.93 -2.52 -5.06
N TRP A 248 21.07 -3.49 -4.75
CA TRP A 248 20.99 -4.09 -3.41
C TRP A 248 20.38 -5.49 -3.45
N SER A 249 20.63 -6.25 -2.38
CA SER A 249 20.05 -7.58 -2.17
C SER A 249 18.97 -7.51 -1.08
N THR A 250 17.81 -8.11 -1.33
CA THR A 250 16.68 -8.14 -0.39
C THR A 250 16.37 -9.58 0.02
N SER A 251 16.66 -9.92 1.27
CA SER A 251 16.44 -11.27 1.82
C SER A 251 15.06 -11.49 2.44
N SER A 252 14.19 -10.48 2.39
CA SER A 252 12.86 -10.52 3.01
C SER A 252 11.81 -10.03 2.00
N PRO A 253 10.80 -10.85 1.65
CA PRO A 253 9.68 -10.40 0.82
C PRO A 253 8.89 -9.24 1.46
N PRO A 254 8.17 -8.42 0.67
CA PRO A 254 8.03 -8.49 -0.78
C PRO A 254 9.19 -7.82 -1.55
N GLY A 255 9.48 -8.32 -2.75
CA GLY A 255 10.29 -7.62 -3.74
C GLY A 255 9.47 -6.56 -4.51
N PHE A 256 10.00 -6.07 -5.63
CA PHE A 256 9.31 -5.14 -6.54
C PHE A 256 8.03 -5.75 -7.14
N PHE A 257 8.08 -7.04 -7.50
CA PHE A 257 7.00 -7.75 -8.18
C PHE A 257 6.42 -8.87 -7.30
N PRO A 258 5.55 -8.55 -6.32
CA PRO A 258 4.95 -9.54 -5.44
C PRO A 258 3.68 -10.20 -6.01
N GLY A 259 3.25 -9.83 -7.21
CA GLY A 259 2.02 -10.31 -7.85
C GLY A 259 2.27 -11.45 -8.84
N VAL A 260 1.19 -11.97 -9.43
CA VAL A 260 1.28 -12.89 -10.58
C VAL A 260 1.93 -12.21 -11.78
N ALA A 261 2.56 -13.00 -12.65
CA ALA A 261 3.22 -12.53 -13.86
C ALA A 261 2.34 -11.52 -14.62
N GLY A 262 2.94 -10.43 -15.08
CA GLY A 262 2.21 -9.29 -15.59
C GLY A 262 3.04 -8.33 -16.41
N ARG A 263 2.34 -7.48 -17.16
CA ARG A 263 2.94 -6.46 -18.05
C ARG A 263 2.62 -5.02 -17.66
N THR A 264 1.96 -4.84 -16.52
CA THR A 264 1.51 -3.54 -16.01
C THR A 264 2.30 -3.19 -14.77
N VAL A 265 2.72 -1.92 -14.64
CA VAL A 265 3.45 -1.46 -13.45
C VAL A 265 2.61 -1.68 -12.18
N PRO A 266 3.10 -2.44 -11.18
CA PRO A 266 2.43 -2.60 -9.90
C PRO A 266 2.23 -1.27 -9.16
N HIS A 267 1.10 -1.12 -8.47
CA HIS A 267 0.74 0.13 -7.78
C HIS A 267 1.75 0.55 -6.70
N ASN A 268 2.33 -0.41 -5.98
CA ASN A 268 3.38 -0.17 -4.98
C ASN A 268 4.66 0.42 -5.61
N ILE A 269 5.02 0.00 -6.83
CA ILE A 269 6.17 0.56 -7.55
C ILE A 269 5.90 2.01 -7.94
N GLU A 270 4.70 2.26 -8.46
CA GLU A 270 4.25 3.61 -8.84
C GLU A 270 4.40 4.58 -7.67
N GLU A 271 3.88 4.21 -6.50
CA GLU A 271 3.89 5.08 -5.31
C GLU A 271 5.27 5.29 -4.69
N GLN A 272 6.11 4.26 -4.65
CA GLN A 272 7.35 4.29 -3.87
C GLN A 272 8.58 4.69 -4.69
N HIS A 273 8.61 4.33 -5.97
CA HIS A 273 9.80 4.49 -6.80
C HIS A 273 9.63 5.49 -7.92
N PHE A 274 8.40 5.70 -8.38
CA PHE A 274 8.10 6.61 -9.49
C PHE A 274 7.51 7.97 -9.05
N ASN A 275 6.97 8.10 -7.84
CA ASN A 275 6.48 9.38 -7.32
C ASN A 275 7.56 10.33 -6.74
N MET A 276 8.80 9.88 -6.58
CA MET A 276 9.90 10.70 -5.99
C MET A 276 10.65 11.58 -7.01
N VAL A 277 10.12 11.75 -8.22
CA VAL A 277 10.83 12.46 -9.29
C VAL A 277 10.74 13.97 -9.11
N ILE A 278 11.92 14.60 -9.10
CA ILE A 278 12.08 16.04 -8.93
C ILE A 278 11.57 16.72 -10.20
N PRO A 279 10.74 17.77 -10.11
CA PRO A 279 10.41 18.60 -11.26
C PRO A 279 11.66 19.41 -11.66
N ASP A 280 12.56 18.76 -12.38
CA ASP A 280 13.70 19.38 -13.03
C ASP A 280 13.38 19.69 -14.50
N SER A 281 14.25 20.48 -15.16
CA SER A 281 14.09 20.80 -16.58
C SER A 281 14.55 19.67 -17.50
N CYS A 282 14.86 18.48 -16.99
CA CYS A 282 15.44 17.37 -17.73
C CYS A 282 14.39 16.27 -18.03
N LYS A 283 14.72 15.39 -18.97
CA LYS A 283 14.02 14.12 -19.14
C LYS A 283 14.59 13.14 -18.13
N GLN A 284 13.75 12.44 -17.39
CA GLN A 284 14.18 11.42 -16.44
C GLN A 284 13.62 10.06 -16.83
N TYR A 285 14.46 9.04 -16.77
CA TYR A 285 14.11 7.65 -17.05
C TYR A 285 14.44 6.86 -15.80
N VAL A 286 13.45 6.16 -15.26
CA VAL A 286 13.63 5.28 -14.11
C VAL A 286 13.30 3.87 -14.54
N LEU A 287 14.25 2.96 -14.35
CA LEU A 287 14.11 1.53 -14.63
C LEU A 287 14.42 0.75 -13.35
N LEU A 288 13.51 -0.12 -12.97
CA LEU A 288 13.63 -1.06 -11.85
C LEU A 288 13.74 -2.47 -12.41
N LEU A 289 14.67 -3.24 -11.86
CA LEU A 289 14.88 -4.63 -12.22
C LEU A 289 14.94 -5.49 -10.96
N GLN A 290 14.45 -6.71 -11.07
CA GLN A 290 14.56 -7.72 -10.03
C GLN A 290 14.85 -9.07 -10.66
N GLY A 291 15.78 -9.81 -10.06
CA GLY A 291 15.90 -11.25 -10.23
C GLY A 291 15.98 -11.94 -8.88
N ILE A 292 15.91 -13.27 -8.91
CA ILE A 292 16.16 -14.16 -7.80
C ILE A 292 17.66 -14.53 -7.73
N ASN A 293 18.05 -15.26 -6.69
CA ASN A 293 19.45 -15.65 -6.46
C ASN A 293 20.06 -16.48 -7.62
N SER A 294 19.25 -17.26 -8.32
CA SER A 294 19.68 -18.04 -9.48
C SER A 294 19.64 -17.26 -10.80
N THR A 295 19.10 -16.03 -10.84
CA THR A 295 19.04 -15.23 -12.06
C THR A 295 20.45 -14.86 -12.51
N SER A 296 20.80 -15.30 -13.72
CA SER A 296 22.09 -15.03 -14.35
C SER A 296 22.26 -13.53 -14.68
N PRO A 297 23.50 -13.00 -14.70
CA PRO A 297 23.76 -11.65 -15.19
C PRO A 297 23.25 -11.41 -16.61
N GLU A 298 23.30 -12.42 -17.48
CA GLU A 298 22.80 -12.36 -18.85
C GLU A 298 21.28 -12.14 -18.88
N ALA A 299 20.54 -12.84 -18.02
CA ALA A 299 19.10 -12.64 -17.88
C ALA A 299 18.77 -11.24 -17.34
N MET A 300 19.50 -10.78 -16.31
CA MET A 300 19.31 -9.41 -15.79
C MET A 300 19.58 -8.35 -16.84
N ALA A 301 20.62 -8.52 -17.66
CA ALA A 301 20.95 -7.59 -18.73
C ALA A 301 19.92 -7.64 -19.87
N ALA A 302 19.38 -8.81 -20.20
CA ALA A 302 18.30 -8.95 -21.19
C ALA A 302 17.04 -8.17 -20.78
N LEU A 303 16.73 -8.08 -19.47
CA LEU A 303 15.61 -7.25 -18.99
C LEU A 303 15.84 -5.76 -19.25
N ILE A 304 17.09 -5.29 -19.11
CA ILE A 304 17.45 -3.91 -19.44
C ILE A 304 17.32 -3.67 -20.94
N ASP A 305 17.81 -4.59 -21.76
CA ASP A 305 17.72 -4.51 -23.22
C ASP A 305 16.25 -4.45 -23.68
N ASN A 306 15.38 -5.29 -23.11
CA ASN A 306 13.93 -5.30 -23.38
C ASN A 306 13.26 -3.99 -22.98
N ALA A 307 13.58 -3.45 -21.80
CA ALA A 307 13.04 -2.17 -21.36
C ALA A 307 13.53 -1.02 -22.27
N ALA A 308 14.80 -1.04 -22.64
CA ALA A 308 15.41 -0.03 -23.51
C ALA A 308 14.82 -0.05 -24.93
N GLU A 309 14.46 -1.22 -25.46
CA GLU A 309 13.75 -1.36 -26.74
C GLU A 309 12.37 -0.70 -26.69
N ARG A 310 11.56 -0.99 -25.67
CA ARG A 310 10.23 -0.37 -25.49
C ARG A 310 10.31 1.14 -25.30
N ILE A 311 11.31 1.62 -24.57
CA ILE A 311 11.58 3.06 -24.45
C ILE A 311 11.97 3.65 -25.82
N ALA A 312 12.75 2.94 -26.63
CA ALA A 312 13.12 3.37 -27.98
C ALA A 312 11.90 3.45 -28.92
N GLU A 313 10.91 2.57 -28.75
CA GLU A 313 9.63 2.59 -29.45
C GLU A 313 8.71 3.74 -28.99
N GLY A 314 9.06 4.42 -27.90
CA GLY A 314 8.37 5.60 -27.39
C GLY A 314 7.39 5.32 -26.25
N GLU A 315 7.41 4.12 -25.66
CA GLU A 315 6.63 3.85 -24.45
C GLU A 315 7.11 4.71 -23.27
N SER A 316 6.18 5.35 -22.57
CA SER A 316 6.47 6.17 -21.40
C SER A 316 6.38 5.41 -20.08
N THR A 317 5.73 4.26 -20.05
CA THR A 317 5.58 3.42 -18.85
C THR A 317 5.34 1.99 -19.28
N GLY A 318 6.00 1.03 -18.63
CA GLY A 318 5.83 -0.37 -18.95
C GLY A 318 6.43 -1.29 -17.89
N ALA A 319 5.96 -2.52 -17.84
CA ALA A 319 6.55 -3.59 -17.05
C ALA A 319 6.51 -4.91 -17.82
N ASP A 320 7.35 -5.85 -17.44
CA ASP A 320 7.23 -7.26 -17.79
C ASP A 320 7.95 -8.07 -16.70
N TYR A 321 7.21 -8.93 -16.02
CA TYR A 321 7.71 -9.68 -14.87
C TYR A 321 6.95 -10.99 -14.70
N ASP A 322 7.65 -11.98 -14.14
CA ASP A 322 7.12 -13.26 -13.71
C ASP A 322 7.49 -13.55 -12.24
N ASP A 323 7.42 -14.82 -11.84
CA ASP A 323 7.72 -15.29 -10.49
C ASP A 323 9.23 -15.31 -10.17
N ASP A 324 10.11 -15.29 -11.18
CA ASP A 324 11.56 -15.40 -11.01
C ASP A 324 12.27 -14.05 -11.23
N TYR A 325 11.82 -13.24 -12.19
CA TYR A 325 12.47 -11.97 -12.51
C TYR A 325 11.55 -11.00 -13.27
N GLY A 326 11.98 -9.75 -13.40
CA GLY A 326 11.22 -8.77 -14.15
C GLY A 326 11.78 -7.37 -14.12
N TYR A 327 11.13 -6.49 -14.88
CA TYR A 327 11.43 -5.06 -14.91
C TYR A 327 10.18 -4.20 -14.96
N ALA A 328 10.33 -2.95 -14.53
CA ALA A 328 9.36 -1.89 -14.71
C ALA A 328 10.08 -0.57 -14.99
N PHE A 329 9.55 0.24 -15.89
CA PHE A 329 10.12 1.55 -16.21
C PHE A 329 9.06 2.64 -16.31
N LYS A 330 9.51 3.87 -16.10
CA LYS A 330 8.74 5.09 -16.35
C LYS A 330 9.64 6.20 -16.87
N VAL A 331 9.13 6.93 -17.86
CA VAL A 331 9.77 8.06 -18.52
C VAL A 331 9.02 9.34 -18.16
N PHE A 332 9.74 10.30 -17.61
CA PHE A 332 9.25 11.60 -17.20
C PHE A 332 9.75 12.65 -18.18
N HIS A 333 8.81 13.36 -18.80
CA HIS A 333 9.12 14.45 -19.69
C HIS A 333 8.99 15.79 -18.95
N PRO A 334 9.91 16.73 -19.18
CA PRO A 334 9.85 18.04 -18.53
C PRO A 334 8.57 18.77 -18.95
N GLY A 335 7.76 19.16 -17.96
CA GLY A 335 6.49 19.86 -18.16
C GLY A 335 5.23 18.98 -18.08
N GLN A 336 5.38 17.66 -17.88
CA GLN A 336 4.27 16.77 -17.51
C GLN A 336 4.24 16.63 -15.98
N CYS A 337 3.65 17.60 -15.28
CA CYS A 337 3.16 17.35 -13.92
C CYS A 337 1.87 16.54 -14.04
N SER A 338 1.87 15.30 -13.57
CA SER A 338 0.66 14.50 -13.34
C SER A 338 -0.09 15.00 -12.12
#